data_AF-U1Q9F8-F1
#
_entry.id   AF-U1Q9F8-F1
#
_cell.length_a   1.000
_cell.length_b   1.000
_cell.length_c   1.000
_cell.angle_alpha   90.00
_cell.angle_beta   90.00
_cell.angle_gamma   90.00
#
_symmetry.space_group_name_H-M   'P 1'
#
loop_
_entity.id
_entity.type
_entity.pdbx_description
1 polymer ?
#
loop_
_entity_poly.entity_id
_entity_poly.type
_entity_poly.pdbx_seq_one_letter_code
_entity_poly.pdbx_strand_id
1 'polypeptide(L)'
;MDGTFTVNTDSLRTAKTHYDSASSGMYNQESLTASGFGDSQSWADNVCSTLGTSLSDLATKASQLASTLSTDAECFDSTDRDVQSDIQCATSSDH
;
A
#
# COMPACT_ATOMS: atom_id res chain seq x y z
N MET A 1 17.92 3.57 19.12
CA MET A 1 17.16 3.20 17.91
C MET A 1 17.05 4.47 17.10
N ASP A 2 17.93 4.69 16.14
CA ASP A 2 17.73 5.74 15.14
C ASP A 2 16.63 5.23 14.21
N GLY A 3 15.53 5.95 14.11
CA GLY A 3 14.34 5.55 13.35
C GLY A 3 14.55 5.57 11.83
N THR A 4 15.74 5.20 11.36
CA THR A 4 16.09 5.12 9.96
C THR A 4 15.51 3.81 9.43
N PHE A 5 14.29 3.88 8.90
CA PHE A 5 13.82 2.85 7.97
C PHE A 5 14.78 2.87 6.80
N THR A 6 15.73 1.94 6.76
CA THR A 6 16.61 1.76 5.61
C THR A 6 15.72 1.30 4.45
N VAL A 7 15.23 2.27 3.68
CA VAL A 7 14.37 2.02 2.52
C VAL A 7 15.25 1.32 1.47
N ASN A 8 15.05 0.03 1.30
CA ASN A 8 15.61 -0.75 0.20
C ASN A 8 14.47 -1.41 -0.58
N THR A 9 14.77 -1.93 -1.77
CA THR A 9 13.76 -2.51 -2.65
C THR A 9 12.93 -3.60 -1.96
N ASP A 10 13.55 -4.45 -1.16
CA ASP A 10 12.85 -5.54 -0.45
C ASP A 10 11.89 -5.01 0.63
N SER A 11 12.26 -3.93 1.30
CA SER A 11 11.40 -3.26 2.29
C SER A 11 10.17 -2.62 1.63
N LEU A 12 10.34 -2.04 0.44
CA LEU A 12 9.24 -1.47 -0.36
C LEU A 12 8.28 -2.56 -0.86
N ARG A 13 8.81 -3.68 -1.36
CA ARG A 13 8.01 -4.85 -1.79
C ARG A 13 7.25 -5.49 -0.63
N THR A 14 7.87 -5.58 0.54
CA THR A 14 7.23 -6.08 1.76
C THR A 14 6.07 -5.16 2.16
N ALA A 15 6.30 -3.85 2.20
CA ALA A 15 5.26 -2.87 2.49
C ALA A 15 4.10 -2.93 1.48
N LYS A 16 4.40 -3.03 0.17
CA LYS A 16 3.39 -3.23 -0.87
C LYS A 16 2.49 -4.44 -0.57
N THR A 17 3.09 -5.58 -0.25
CA THR A 17 2.35 -6.82 0.05
C THR A 17 1.39 -6.64 1.23
N HIS A 18 1.81 -5.91 2.28
CA HIS A 18 0.95 -5.60 3.41
C HIS A 18 -0.23 -4.70 3.02
N TYR A 19 0.00 -3.67 2.21
CA TYR A 19 -1.08 -2.77 1.76
C TYR A 19 -2.04 -3.45 0.78
N ASP A 20 -1.56 -4.30 -0.11
CA ASP A 20 -2.41 -5.13 -0.98
C ASP A 20 -3.32 -6.06 -0.15
N SER A 21 -2.73 -6.72 0.86
CA SER A 21 -3.45 -7.60 1.77
C SER A 21 -4.49 -6.82 2.60
N ALA A 22 -4.14 -5.65 3.11
CA ALA A 22 -5.03 -4.79 3.87
C ALA A 22 -6.20 -4.28 3.00
N SER A 23 -5.93 -3.80 1.78
CA SER A 23 -6.97 -3.34 0.85
C SER A 23 -7.95 -4.47 0.50
N SER A 24 -7.43 -5.67 0.23
CA SER A 24 -8.24 -6.86 -0.03
C SER A 24 -9.09 -7.24 1.18
N GLY A 25 -8.53 -7.19 2.39
CA GLY A 25 -9.27 -7.46 3.62
C GLY A 25 -10.41 -6.46 3.86
N MET A 26 -10.20 -5.18 3.56
CA MET A 26 -11.22 -4.13 3.69
C MET A 26 -12.37 -4.30 2.69
N TYR A 27 -12.09 -4.67 1.44
CA TYR A 27 -13.14 -4.96 0.46
C TYR A 27 -13.96 -6.21 0.77
N ASN A 28 -13.38 -7.16 1.50
CA ASN A 28 -14.03 -8.44 1.83
C ASN A 28 -14.67 -8.46 3.23
N GLN A 29 -14.83 -7.32 3.91
CA GLN A 29 -15.58 -7.30 5.16
C GLN A 29 -17.06 -7.61 4.93
N GLU A 30 -17.66 -8.39 5.85
CA GLU A 30 -19.10 -8.60 5.86
C GLU A 30 -19.84 -7.25 5.97
N SER A 31 -20.93 -7.14 5.20
CA SER A 31 -21.76 -5.94 5.18
C SER A 31 -22.26 -5.62 6.59
N LEU A 32 -21.96 -4.41 7.07
CA LEU A 32 -22.54 -3.88 8.29
C LEU A 32 -24.04 -3.63 8.04
N THR A 33 -24.91 -4.31 8.78
CA THR A 33 -26.36 -4.08 8.73
C THR A 33 -26.84 -3.54 10.06
N ALA A 34 -27.77 -2.61 10.02
CA ALA A 34 -28.30 -1.96 11.21
C ALA A 34 -29.57 -2.64 11.74
N SER A 35 -29.76 -3.95 11.54
CA SER A 35 -30.99 -4.62 11.96
C SER A 35 -31.19 -4.56 13.48
N GLY A 36 -32.41 -4.29 13.94
CA GLY A 36 -32.77 -4.37 15.37
C GLY A 36 -32.77 -3.04 16.13
N PHE A 37 -32.64 -1.90 15.42
CA PHE A 37 -32.61 -0.56 16.04
C PHE A 37 -33.99 0.11 16.20
N GLY A 38 -35.09 -0.57 15.81
CA GLY A 38 -36.47 -0.08 15.98
C GLY A 38 -36.67 1.31 15.36
N ASP A 39 -37.17 2.26 16.15
CA ASP A 39 -37.38 3.65 15.68
C ASP A 39 -36.07 4.36 15.26
N SER A 40 -34.92 3.87 15.71
CA SER A 40 -33.59 4.40 15.34
C SER A 40 -32.98 3.72 14.10
N GLN A 41 -33.73 2.86 13.40
CA GLN A 41 -33.27 2.11 12.23
C GLN A 41 -32.64 3.03 11.17
N SER A 42 -33.31 4.13 10.83
CA SER A 42 -32.81 5.06 9.79
C SER A 42 -31.49 5.75 10.17
N TRP A 43 -31.30 6.08 11.45
CA TRP A 43 -30.03 6.62 11.92
C TRP A 43 -28.92 5.57 11.81
N ALA A 44 -29.20 4.34 12.23
CA ALA A 44 -28.24 3.26 12.23
C ALA A 44 -27.86 2.83 10.79
N ASP A 45 -28.81 2.80 9.85
CA ASP A 45 -28.54 2.56 8.43
C ASP A 45 -27.63 3.64 7.83
N ASN A 46 -27.83 4.92 8.20
CA ASN A 46 -26.97 6.01 7.76
C ASN A 46 -25.53 5.87 8.29
N VAL A 47 -25.38 5.47 9.55
CA VAL A 47 -24.06 5.18 10.14
C VAL A 47 -23.38 4.02 9.42
N CYS A 48 -24.08 2.90 9.18
CA CYS A 48 -23.54 1.75 8.43
C CYS A 48 -23.13 2.14 7.00
N SER A 49 -23.93 2.96 6.30
CA SER A 49 -23.61 3.45 4.96
C SER A 49 -22.36 4.35 4.95
N THR A 50 -22.24 5.25 5.93
CA THR A 50 -21.07 6.14 6.09
C THR A 50 -19.81 5.33 6.38
N LEU A 51 -19.91 4.32 7.24
CA LEU A 51 -18.79 3.42 7.55
C LEU A 51 -18.38 2.58 6.33
N GLY A 52 -19.35 2.04 5.59
CA GLY A 52 -19.07 1.28 4.37
C GLY A 52 -18.35 2.12 3.30
N THR A 53 -18.78 3.37 3.12
CA THR A 53 -18.11 4.32 2.22
C THR A 53 -16.68 4.62 2.68
N SER A 54 -16.51 4.93 3.98
CA SER A 54 -15.19 5.24 4.56
C SER A 54 -14.21 4.08 4.45
N LEU A 55 -14.70 2.84 4.61
CA LEU A 55 -13.91 1.62 4.46
C LEU A 55 -13.47 1.41 3.01
N SER A 56 -14.37 1.62 2.04
CA SER A 56 -14.06 1.53 0.62
C SER A 56 -13.01 2.56 0.19
N ASP A 57 -13.13 3.80 0.69
CA ASP A 57 -12.15 4.87 0.42
C ASP A 57 -10.77 4.52 1.01
N LEU A 58 -10.74 3.97 2.22
CA LEU A 58 -9.50 3.53 2.86
C LEU A 58 -8.84 2.38 2.09
N ALA A 59 -9.63 1.41 1.62
CA ALA A 59 -9.15 0.31 0.79
C ALA A 59 -8.54 0.82 -0.53
N THR A 60 -9.17 1.80 -1.17
CA THR A 60 -8.66 2.46 -2.38
C THR A 60 -7.31 3.14 -2.10
N LYS A 61 -7.21 3.92 -1.02
CA LYS A 61 -5.95 4.58 -0.63
C LYS A 61 -4.83 3.58 -0.33
N ALA A 62 -5.14 2.48 0.34
CA ALA A 62 -4.18 1.42 0.61
C ALA A 62 -3.66 0.80 -0.69
N SER A 63 -4.54 0.51 -1.65
CA SER A 63 -4.15 0.00 -2.98
C SER A 63 -3.29 1.00 -3.77
N GLN A 64 -3.63 2.29 -3.74
CA GLN A 64 -2.81 3.34 -4.36
C GLN A 64 -1.41 3.42 -3.75
N LEU A 65 -1.31 3.36 -2.42
CA LEU A 65 -0.02 3.34 -1.73
C LEU A 65 0.81 2.11 -2.11
N ALA A 66 0.19 0.94 -2.20
CA ALA A 66 0.85 -0.28 -2.67
C ALA A 66 1.42 -0.12 -4.10
N SER A 67 0.68 0.55 -4.99
CA SER A 67 1.16 0.87 -6.34
C SER A 67 2.36 1.81 -6.31
N THR A 68 2.32 2.88 -5.52
CA THR A 68 3.45 3.82 -5.40
C THR A 68 4.70 3.12 -4.90
N LEU A 69 4.59 2.27 -3.87
CA LEU A 69 5.71 1.50 -3.35
C LEU A 69 6.31 0.55 -4.39
N SER A 70 5.48 0.02 -5.31
CA SER A 70 5.96 -0.79 -6.43
C SER A 70 6.81 0.03 -7.39
N THR A 71 6.33 1.22 -7.76
CA THR A 71 7.07 2.14 -8.63
C THR A 71 8.38 2.59 -8.00
N ASP A 72 8.38 2.90 -6.71
CA ASP A 72 9.60 3.28 -5.99
C ASP A 72 10.61 2.13 -5.99
N ALA A 73 10.15 0.89 -5.77
CA ALA A 73 11.01 -0.30 -5.82
C ALA A 73 11.65 -0.49 -7.20
N GLU A 74 10.89 -0.28 -8.28
CA GLU A 74 11.40 -0.36 -9.65
C GLU A 74 12.46 0.71 -9.94
N CYS A 75 12.26 1.94 -9.46
CA CYS A 75 13.22 3.03 -9.58
C CYS A 75 14.52 2.77 -8.82
N PHE A 76 14.44 2.17 -7.61
CA PHE A 76 15.63 1.78 -6.87
C PHE A 76 16.44 0.71 -7.62
N ASP A 77 15.77 -0.32 -8.15
CA ASP A 77 16.43 -1.39 -8.91
C ASP A 77 17.05 -0.89 -10.22
N SER A 78 16.40 0.05 -10.91
CA SER A 78 16.98 0.64 -12.13
C SER A 78 18.22 1.46 -11.79
N THR A 79 18.14 2.27 -10.73
CA THR A 79 19.25 3.11 -10.29
C THR A 79 20.45 2.26 -9.84
N ASP A 80 20.21 1.18 -9.09
CA ASP A 80 21.28 0.25 -8.69
C ASP A 80 21.96 -0.36 -9.92
N ARG A 81 21.17 -0.83 -10.91
CA ARG A 81 21.70 -1.40 -12.15
C ARG A 81 22.53 -0.39 -12.95
N ASP A 82 22.08 0.85 -13.06
CA ASP A 82 22.78 1.91 -13.78
C ASP A 82 24.13 2.22 -13.10
N VAL A 83 24.15 2.33 -11.76
CA VAL A 83 25.38 2.53 -10.98
C VAL A 83 26.36 1.36 -11.17
N GLN A 84 25.87 0.11 -11.13
CA GLN A 84 26.73 -1.06 -11.38
C GLN A 84 27.32 -1.04 -12.80
N SER A 85 26.52 -0.65 -13.79
CA SER A 85 26.97 -0.52 -15.19
C SER A 85 28.06 0.55 -15.32
N ASP A 86 27.88 1.72 -14.70
CA ASP A 86 28.86 2.81 -14.75
C ASP A 86 30.20 2.40 -14.09
N ILE A 87 30.14 1.69 -12.96
CA ILE A 87 31.34 1.16 -12.29
C ILE A 87 32.06 0.16 -13.20
N GLN A 88 31.35 -0.74 -13.87
CA GLN A 88 31.94 -1.69 -14.81
C GLN A 88 32.61 -0.98 -15.99
N CYS A 89 31.97 0.03 -16.58
CA CYS A 89 32.54 0.84 -17.65
C CYS A 89 33.82 1.56 -17.22
N ALA A 90 33.82 2.16 -16.02
CA ALA A 90 34.98 2.86 -15.49
C ALA A 90 36.16 1.92 -15.21
N THR A 91 35.89 0.75 -14.63
CA THR A 91 36.93 -0.22 -14.25
C THR A 91 37.44 -1.08 -15.40
N SER A 92 36.67 -1.25 -16.47
CA SER A 92 37.10 -1.96 -17.70
C SER A 92 37.92 -1.10 -18.66
N SER A 93 37.93 0.23 -18.48
CA SER A 93 38.71 1.17 -19.31
C SER A 93 40.17 1.32 -18.86
N ASP A 94 40.53 0.78 -17.70
CA ASP A 94 41.88 0.82 -17.11
C ASP A 94 42.71 -0.46 -17.38
N HIS A 95 42.35 -1.25 -18.41
CA HIS A 95 43.13 -2.38 -18.96
C HIS A 95 43.27 -2.23 -20.48
#